data_AF-M3I5D4-F1
#
_entry.id   AF-M3I5D4-F1
#
_cell.length_a   1.000
_cell.length_b   1.000
_cell.length_c   1.000
_cell.angle_alpha   90.00
_cell.angle_beta   90.00
_cell.angle_gamma   90.00
#
_symmetry.space_group_name_H-M   'P 1'
#
loop_
_entity.id
_entity.type
_entity.pdbx_description
1 polymer ?
#
loop_
_entity_poly.entity_id
_entity_poly.type
_entity_poly.pdbx_seq_one_letter_code
_entity_poly.pdbx_strand_id
1 'polypeptide(L)'
;MEPFKPKPLLNKSELRQIKKSRTRVEGKKVITDDVKKLKSLNVTPDLPKKELVDYYKEPIWIEYYIPRESRFAYEVKYLFIKLIDPKPEPKDVILQEAISKEEFIDVLDVMFRYPEKENLIRSSYVNTFSFLESISANYKQFLKTKDVYDLRVPLFHTEALMKWEPTVATLEFLGPYTIYNLNWLIRKLNEMEEEFSLEDETISLLIKRRNEYWEENSLPIDEDFELFA
;
A
#
# COMPACT_ATOMS: atom_id res chain seq x y z
N MET A 1 17.83 -6.68 -18.72
CA MET A 1 17.84 -7.59 -17.57
C MET A 1 16.94 -8.76 -17.91
N GLU A 2 17.41 -10.00 -17.78
CA GLU A 2 16.52 -11.16 -17.99
C GLU A 2 15.44 -11.18 -16.89
N PRO A 3 14.17 -11.44 -17.22
CA PRO A 3 13.11 -11.52 -16.21
C PRO A 3 13.40 -12.74 -15.31
N PHE A 4 13.57 -12.46 -14.02
CA PHE A 4 13.69 -13.48 -12.98
C PHE A 4 12.47 -14.40 -13.04
N LYS A 5 12.68 -15.67 -13.42
CA LYS A 5 11.64 -16.70 -13.35
C LYS A 5 11.70 -17.33 -11.96
N PRO A 6 10.71 -17.12 -11.08
CA PRO A 6 10.69 -17.77 -9.79
C PRO A 6 10.61 -19.29 -9.97
N LYS A 7 11.26 -20.04 -9.07
CA LYS A 7 11.18 -21.51 -9.06
C LYS A 7 9.75 -21.93 -8.70
N PRO A 8 9.19 -22.96 -9.35
CA PRO A 8 7.86 -23.44 -9.04
C PRO A 8 7.78 -23.87 -7.57
N LEU A 9 6.76 -23.38 -6.87
CA LEU A 9 6.56 -23.61 -5.44
C LEU A 9 6.19 -25.06 -5.09
N LEU A 10 5.79 -25.87 -6.08
CA LEU A 10 5.40 -27.27 -5.89
C LEU A 10 6.13 -28.19 -6.85
N ASN A 11 6.61 -29.32 -6.33
CA ASN A 11 7.21 -30.36 -7.14
C ASN A 11 6.14 -31.29 -7.77
N LYS A 12 6.54 -32.06 -8.80
CA LYS A 12 5.65 -32.98 -9.54
C LYS A 12 5.00 -34.06 -8.66
N SER A 13 5.62 -34.41 -7.53
CA SER A 13 5.11 -35.41 -6.58
C SER A 13 3.98 -34.87 -5.69
N GLU A 14 4.11 -33.64 -5.20
CA GLU A 14 3.08 -32.95 -4.39
C GLU A 14 1.79 -32.75 -5.19
N LEU A 15 1.91 -32.47 -6.50
CA LEU A 15 0.78 -32.37 -7.42
C LEU A 15 -0.01 -33.68 -7.61
N ARG A 16 0.66 -34.84 -7.51
CA ARG A 16 -0.04 -36.15 -7.58
C ARG A 16 -0.82 -36.46 -6.31
N GLN A 17 -0.35 -35.98 -5.16
CA GLN A 17 -1.08 -36.09 -3.90
C GLN A 17 -2.30 -35.18 -3.88
N ILE A 18 -2.18 -33.91 -4.28
CA ILE A 18 -3.32 -32.96 -4.32
C ILE A 18 -4.45 -33.42 -5.27
N LYS A 19 -4.12 -34.06 -6.41
CA LYS A 19 -5.14 -34.66 -7.30
C LYS A 19 -5.95 -35.80 -6.64
N LYS A 20 -5.40 -36.47 -5.63
CA LYS A 20 -6.06 -37.57 -4.91
C LYS A 20 -6.69 -37.15 -3.59
N SER A 21 -6.11 -36.16 -2.92
CA SER A 21 -6.56 -35.66 -1.64
C SER A 21 -7.12 -34.26 -1.84
N ARG A 22 -8.45 -34.10 -1.81
CA ARG A 22 -9.16 -32.81 -1.79
C ARG A 22 -8.88 -32.04 -0.48
N THR A 23 -7.61 -31.86 -0.14
CA THR A 23 -7.18 -31.32 1.14
C THR A 23 -6.82 -29.85 0.95
N ARG A 24 -7.48 -28.99 1.71
CA ARG A 24 -7.11 -27.58 1.87
C ARG A 24 -5.76 -27.53 2.57
N VAL A 25 -4.78 -26.88 1.94
CA VAL A 25 -3.53 -26.48 2.58
C VAL A 25 -3.73 -25.03 3.01
N GLU A 26 -3.56 -24.76 4.30
CA GLU A 26 -3.62 -23.43 4.87
C GLU A 26 -2.47 -22.57 4.31
N GLY A 27 -2.82 -21.37 3.87
CA GLY A 27 -2.03 -20.50 2.99
C GLY A 27 -2.83 -20.25 1.71
N LYS A 28 -3.47 -19.08 1.59
CA LYS A 28 -4.47 -18.76 0.57
C LYS A 28 -3.92 -19.01 -0.85
N LYS A 29 -4.29 -20.16 -1.42
CA LYS A 29 -3.99 -20.56 -2.80
C LYS A 29 -5.22 -20.29 -3.65
N VAL A 30 -5.16 -19.29 -4.52
CA VAL A 30 -6.21 -19.01 -5.50
C VAL A 30 -6.02 -19.96 -6.68
N ILE A 31 -6.52 -21.20 -6.56
CA ILE A 31 -6.70 -22.09 -7.72
C ILE A 31 -8.14 -21.90 -8.20
N THR A 32 -8.33 -21.13 -9.26
CA THR A 32 -9.59 -21.09 -9.99
C THR A 32 -9.44 -21.90 -11.29
N ASP A 33 -10.39 -22.80 -11.54
CA ASP A 33 -10.47 -23.58 -12.78
C ASP A 33 -10.91 -22.73 -13.98
N ASP A 34 -11.30 -21.47 -13.75
CA ASP A 34 -11.82 -20.58 -14.78
C ASP A 34 -10.72 -19.69 -15.38
N VAL A 35 -9.98 -20.27 -16.33
CA VAL A 35 -8.98 -19.55 -17.14
C VAL A 35 -9.57 -18.31 -17.83
N LYS A 36 -10.89 -18.24 -18.06
CA LYS A 36 -11.53 -17.05 -18.63
C LYS A 36 -11.59 -15.90 -17.63
N LYS A 37 -11.87 -16.17 -16.34
CA LYS A 37 -11.83 -15.16 -15.26
C LYS A 37 -10.42 -14.60 -15.04
N LEU A 38 -9.41 -15.46 -15.03
CA LEU A 38 -8.01 -15.01 -14.92
C LEU A 38 -7.58 -14.16 -16.12
N LYS A 39 -8.06 -14.47 -17.32
CA LYS A 39 -7.83 -13.66 -18.52
C LYS A 39 -8.64 -12.36 -18.52
N SER A 40 -9.82 -12.32 -17.89
CA SER A 40 -10.69 -11.14 -17.81
C SER A 40 -10.33 -10.14 -16.71
N LEU A 41 -9.46 -10.50 -15.77
CA LEU A 41 -8.78 -9.52 -14.88
C LEU A 41 -8.27 -8.37 -15.73
N ASN A 42 -8.85 -7.19 -15.55
CA ASN A 42 -8.66 -6.09 -16.49
C ASN A 42 -7.19 -5.67 -16.51
N VAL A 43 -6.66 -5.63 -17.74
CA VAL A 43 -5.28 -5.25 -18.02
C VAL A 43 -5.21 -3.74 -17.89
N THR A 44 -4.91 -3.24 -16.69
CA THR A 44 -4.90 -1.80 -16.38
C THR A 44 -6.32 -1.22 -16.43
N PRO A 45 -6.80 -0.53 -15.39
CA PRO A 45 -7.96 0.33 -15.51
C PRO A 45 -7.74 1.26 -16.71
N ASP A 46 -8.74 1.38 -17.60
CA ASP A 46 -8.73 2.38 -18.67
C ASP A 46 -9.05 3.75 -18.04
N LEU A 47 -8.17 4.19 -17.14
CA LEU A 47 -8.27 5.44 -16.41
C LEU A 47 -7.28 6.43 -17.02
N PRO A 48 -7.66 7.72 -17.15
CA PRO A 48 -6.73 8.77 -17.52
C PRO A 48 -5.50 8.75 -16.61
N LYS A 49 -4.32 9.04 -17.15
CA LYS A 49 -3.05 9.11 -16.38
C LYS A 49 -3.17 9.93 -15.09
N LYS A 50 -3.97 11.00 -15.12
CA LYS A 50 -4.21 11.87 -13.95
C LYS A 50 -4.91 11.15 -12.80
N GLU A 51 -5.80 10.20 -13.10
CA GLU A 51 -6.53 9.46 -12.08
C GLU A 51 -5.69 8.33 -11.49
N LEU A 52 -4.72 7.80 -12.24
CA LEU A 52 -3.79 6.77 -11.76
C LEU A 52 -2.93 7.22 -10.58
N VAL A 53 -2.75 8.53 -10.40
CA VAL A 53 -2.03 9.11 -9.25
C VAL A 53 -2.65 8.67 -7.92
N ASP A 54 -3.97 8.51 -7.88
CA ASP A 54 -4.72 8.10 -6.69
C ASP A 54 -4.77 6.57 -6.48
N TYR A 55 -3.93 5.80 -7.16
CA TYR A 55 -3.89 4.35 -7.03
C TYR A 55 -2.47 3.89 -6.73
N TYR A 56 -2.34 2.95 -5.79
CA TYR A 56 -1.14 2.14 -5.71
C TYR A 56 -1.24 0.98 -6.71
N LYS A 57 -0.19 0.77 -7.49
CA LYS A 57 -0.14 -0.24 -8.56
C LYS A 57 0.70 -1.43 -8.11
N GLU A 58 0.04 -2.49 -7.68
CA GLU A 58 0.69 -3.70 -7.18
C GLU A 58 0.88 -4.75 -8.30
N PRO A 59 2.10 -5.21 -8.60
CA PRO A 59 2.32 -6.29 -9.56
C PRO A 59 1.85 -7.66 -9.02
N ILE A 60 0.89 -8.28 -9.70
CA ILE A 60 0.37 -9.61 -9.35
C ILE A 60 0.83 -10.66 -10.37
N TRP A 61 1.36 -11.76 -9.87
CA TRP A 61 1.84 -12.88 -10.69
C TRP A 61 0.74 -13.94 -10.81
N ILE A 62 0.28 -14.18 -12.03
CA ILE A 62 -0.72 -15.20 -12.32
C ILE A 62 -0.01 -16.39 -12.96
N GLU A 63 0.01 -17.52 -12.24
CA GLU A 63 0.44 -18.81 -12.77
C GLU A 63 -0.79 -19.61 -13.21
N TYR A 64 -0.83 -20.03 -14.47
CA TYR A 64 -1.88 -20.91 -14.98
C TYR A 64 -1.32 -22.06 -15.80
N TYR A 65 -2.00 -23.21 -15.72
CA TYR A 65 -1.63 -24.41 -16.45
C TYR A 65 -2.28 -24.43 -17.84
N ILE A 66 -1.50 -24.71 -18.88
CA ILE A 66 -1.97 -24.89 -20.26
C ILE A 66 -2.00 -26.39 -20.57
N PRO A 67 -3.18 -27.06 -20.56
CA PRO A 67 -3.25 -28.52 -20.68
C PRO A 67 -2.71 -29.06 -22.00
N ARG A 68 -2.97 -28.35 -23.10
CA ARG A 68 -2.52 -28.76 -24.45
C ARG A 68 -1.00 -28.80 -24.57
N GLU A 69 -0.33 -27.91 -23.86
CA GLU A 69 1.13 -27.74 -23.92
C GLU A 69 1.81 -28.38 -22.70
N SER A 70 1.03 -28.97 -21.78
CA SER A 70 1.49 -29.56 -20.53
C SER A 70 2.52 -28.69 -19.77
N ARG A 71 2.30 -27.37 -19.76
CA ARG A 71 3.20 -26.40 -19.13
C ARG A 71 2.44 -25.36 -18.32
N PHE A 72 3.15 -24.74 -17.37
CA PHE A 72 2.71 -23.53 -16.71
C PHE A 72 3.10 -22.30 -17.54
N ALA A 73 2.22 -21.33 -17.58
CA ALA A 73 2.47 -19.99 -18.09
C ALA A 73 2.34 -18.99 -16.94
N TYR A 74 3.15 -17.95 -17.02
CA TYR A 74 3.18 -16.85 -16.05
C TYR A 74 2.79 -15.58 -16.78
N GLU A 75 1.91 -14.81 -16.16
CA GLU A 75 1.49 -13.50 -16.64
C GLU A 75 1.58 -12.53 -15.48
N VAL A 76 2.21 -11.38 -15.70
CA VAL A 76 2.20 -10.28 -14.73
C VAL A 76 1.02 -9.40 -15.07
N LYS A 77 0.11 -9.25 -14.11
CA LYS A 77 -0.95 -8.24 -14.13
C LYS A 77 -0.71 -7.22 -13.02
N TYR A 78 -1.56 -6.22 -12.93
CA TYR A 78 -1.45 -5.18 -11.91
C TYR A 78 -2.79 -4.99 -11.22
N LEU A 79 -2.77 -5.01 -9.89
CA LEU A 79 -3.91 -4.65 -9.05
C LEU A 79 -3.80 -3.15 -8.74
N PHE A 80 -4.87 -2.40 -8.99
CA PHE A 80 -4.92 -0.95 -8.75
C PHE A 80 -5.73 -0.67 -7.49
N ILE A 81 -5.04 -0.33 -6.42
CA ILE A 81 -5.64 -0.12 -5.11
C ILE A 81 -5.88 1.38 -4.92
N LYS A 82 -7.16 1.80 -4.92
CA LYS A 82 -7.53 3.21 -4.71
C LYS A 82 -7.03 3.66 -3.33
N LEU A 83 -6.32 4.78 -3.30
CA LEU A 83 -5.84 5.40 -2.06
C LEU A 83 -7.00 6.11 -1.37
N ILE A 84 -7.33 5.65 -0.16
CA ILE A 84 -8.40 6.22 0.67
C ILE A 84 -7.78 6.91 1.87
N ASP A 85 -7.81 8.25 1.86
CA ASP A 85 -7.35 9.06 2.98
C ASP A 85 -8.22 8.80 4.22
N PRO A 86 -7.63 8.89 5.43
CA PRO A 86 -8.39 8.77 6.65
C PRO A 86 -9.39 9.91 6.83
N LYS A 87 -10.55 9.60 7.41
CA LYS A 87 -11.51 10.60 7.84
C LYS A 87 -11.04 11.17 9.19
N PRO A 88 -10.67 12.45 9.29
CA PRO A 88 -10.24 13.03 10.55
C PRO A 88 -11.40 13.19 11.54
N GLU A 89 -11.15 12.97 12.81
CA GLU A 89 -12.06 13.33 13.90
C GLU A 89 -11.94 14.84 14.23
N PRO A 90 -12.93 15.45 14.93
CA PRO A 90 -12.87 16.87 15.30
C PRO A 90 -11.61 17.30 16.06
N LYS A 91 -11.00 16.38 16.82
CA LYS A 91 -9.76 16.62 17.58
C LYS A 91 -8.48 16.56 16.72
N ASP A 92 -8.55 15.97 15.53
CA ASP A 92 -7.39 15.71 14.66
C ASP A 92 -7.02 16.96 13.85
N VAL A 93 -6.82 18.09 14.52
CA VAL A 93 -6.68 19.42 13.89
C VAL A 93 -5.53 19.44 12.87
N ILE A 94 -4.45 18.71 13.15
CA ILE A 94 -3.27 18.65 12.28
C ILE A 94 -3.58 17.87 11.00
N LEU A 95 -4.30 16.76 11.12
CA LEU A 95 -4.70 15.96 9.96
C LEU A 95 -5.71 16.72 9.10
N GLN A 96 -6.68 17.39 9.72
CA GLN A 96 -7.64 18.24 9.00
C GLN A 96 -6.94 19.34 8.21
N GLU A 97 -6.00 20.05 8.86
CA GLU A 97 -5.23 21.11 8.21
C GLU A 97 -4.46 20.56 7.00
N ALA A 98 -3.75 19.45 7.19
CA ALA A 98 -2.95 18.84 6.13
C ALA A 98 -3.79 18.37 4.93
N ILE A 99 -4.90 17.66 5.18
CA ILE A 99 -5.83 17.22 4.12
C ILE A 99 -6.36 18.43 3.35
N SER A 100 -6.76 19.50 4.05
CA SER A 100 -7.32 20.70 3.41
C SER A 100 -6.32 21.45 2.52
N LYS A 101 -5.02 21.31 2.82
CA LYS A 101 -3.92 21.97 2.09
C LYS A 101 -3.19 21.02 1.13
N GLU A 102 -3.55 19.73 1.13
CA GLU A 102 -2.83 18.66 0.42
C GLU A 102 -1.33 18.61 0.78
N GLU A 103 -1.01 18.90 2.04
CA GLU A 103 0.37 19.00 2.54
C GLU A 103 0.80 17.72 3.27
N PHE A 104 2.08 17.37 3.18
CA PHE A 104 2.67 16.29 3.97
C PHE A 104 2.81 16.70 5.45
N ILE A 105 2.52 15.79 6.38
CA ILE A 105 2.64 16.04 7.82
C ILE A 105 4.06 15.68 8.28
N ASP A 106 4.93 16.69 8.39
CA ASP A 106 6.21 16.56 9.10
C ASP A 106 5.98 16.76 10.61
N VAL A 107 6.00 15.67 11.38
CA VAL A 107 5.76 15.69 12.83
C VAL A 107 6.79 16.53 13.58
N LEU A 108 8.03 16.65 13.09
CA LEU A 108 9.00 17.56 13.70
C LEU A 108 8.63 19.01 13.48
N ASP A 109 8.12 19.36 12.29
CA ASP A 109 7.58 20.70 12.02
C ASP A 109 6.34 21.01 12.86
N VAL A 110 5.48 20.02 13.08
CA VAL A 110 4.35 20.12 14.02
C VAL A 110 4.83 20.52 15.43
N MET A 111 5.92 19.94 15.93
CA MET A 111 6.47 20.30 17.26
C MET A 111 6.90 21.77 17.32
N PHE A 112 7.43 22.32 16.21
CA PHE A 112 7.78 23.74 16.13
C PHE A 112 6.56 24.66 16.04
N ARG A 113 5.53 24.25 15.28
CA ARG A 113 4.28 25.01 15.12
C ARG A 113 3.37 24.96 16.35
N TYR A 114 3.44 23.87 17.11
CA TYR A 114 2.63 23.60 18.29
C TYR A 114 3.52 23.17 19.47
N PRO A 115 4.29 24.09 20.08
CA PRO A 115 5.23 23.76 21.16
C PRO A 115 4.55 23.09 22.37
N GLU A 116 3.28 23.38 22.61
CA GLU A 116 2.50 22.75 23.68
C GLU A 116 2.31 21.23 23.50
N LYS A 117 2.42 20.74 22.26
CA LYS A 117 2.30 19.30 21.91
C LYS A 117 3.65 18.57 21.94
N GLU A 118 4.77 19.30 21.99
CA GLU A 118 6.12 18.74 21.87
C GLU A 118 6.37 17.59 22.84
N ASN A 119 6.06 17.78 24.12
CA ASN A 119 6.32 16.78 25.16
C ASN A 119 5.57 15.46 24.88
N LEU A 120 4.32 15.55 24.43
CA LEU A 120 3.50 14.37 24.15
C LEU A 120 3.96 13.66 22.87
N ILE A 121 4.41 14.41 21.85
CA ILE A 121 5.01 13.82 20.65
C ILE A 121 6.30 13.07 21.03
N ARG A 122 7.22 13.71 21.77
CA ARG A 122 8.48 13.08 22.16
C ARG A 122 8.26 11.81 22.99
N SER A 123 7.32 11.84 23.94
CA SER A 123 7.01 10.67 24.76
C SER A 123 6.28 9.55 23.98
N SER A 124 5.48 9.91 22.98
CA SER A 124 4.77 8.95 22.11
C SER A 124 5.70 8.20 21.16
N TYR A 125 6.77 8.87 20.70
CA TYR A 125 7.69 8.33 19.69
C TYR A 125 9.08 8.02 20.24
N VAL A 126 9.27 7.82 21.55
CA VAL A 126 10.61 7.62 22.15
C VAL A 126 11.46 6.58 21.42
N ASN A 127 10.87 5.45 21.04
CA ASN A 127 11.58 4.34 20.39
C ASN A 127 11.67 4.46 18.86
N THR A 128 10.89 5.37 18.28
CA THR A 128 10.73 5.53 16.82
C THR A 128 11.04 6.96 16.35
N PHE A 129 11.60 7.79 17.23
CA PHE A 129 11.88 9.20 16.97
C PHE A 129 12.88 9.39 15.82
N SER A 130 13.84 8.48 15.69
CA SER A 130 14.80 8.46 14.59
C SER A 130 14.13 8.32 13.22
N PHE A 131 12.99 7.63 13.13
CA PHE A 131 12.20 7.58 11.90
C PHE A 131 11.60 8.95 11.58
N LEU A 132 11.07 9.67 12.58
CA LEU A 132 10.56 11.04 12.40
C LEU A 132 11.67 12.00 11.95
N GLU A 133 12.86 11.92 12.55
CA GLU A 133 14.03 12.71 12.14
C GLU A 133 14.44 12.42 10.70
N SER A 134 14.52 11.14 10.33
CA SER A 134 14.88 10.74 8.98
C SER A 134 13.82 11.15 7.95
N ILE A 135 12.54 11.00 8.25
CA ILE A 135 11.44 11.46 7.40
C ILE A 135 11.54 12.97 7.19
N SER A 136 11.66 13.75 8.27
CA SER A 136 11.75 15.21 8.21
C SER A 136 12.96 15.67 7.38
N ALA A 137 14.14 15.06 7.61
CA ALA A 137 15.36 15.42 6.89
C ALA A 137 15.25 15.18 5.38
N ASN A 138 14.75 14.00 4.98
CA ASN A 138 14.60 13.64 3.57
C ASN A 138 13.45 14.39 2.90
N TYR A 139 12.35 14.65 3.61
CA TYR A 139 11.28 15.51 3.09
C TYR A 139 11.77 16.94 2.84
N LYS A 140 12.54 17.52 3.78
CA LYS A 140 13.17 18.83 3.59
C LYS A 140 14.20 18.82 2.46
N GLN A 141 14.89 17.71 2.24
CA GLN A 141 15.77 17.54 1.10
C GLN A 141 14.98 17.57 -0.21
N PHE A 142 13.93 16.75 -0.33
CA PHE A 142 12.98 16.78 -1.45
C PHE A 142 12.45 18.19 -1.73
N LEU A 143 12.07 18.94 -0.68
CA LEU A 143 11.57 20.31 -0.86
C LEU A 143 12.61 21.24 -1.50
N LYS A 144 13.91 21.01 -1.26
CA LYS A 144 15.02 21.79 -1.83
C LYS A 144 15.42 21.32 -3.23
N THR A 145 15.54 20.01 -3.43
CA THR A 145 16.04 19.41 -4.68
C THR A 145 14.95 19.26 -5.73
N LYS A 146 13.71 19.06 -5.29
CA LYS A 146 12.59 18.54 -6.09
C LYS A 146 12.87 17.16 -6.68
N ASP A 147 13.85 16.44 -6.14
CA ASP A 147 14.19 15.07 -6.55
C ASP A 147 13.35 14.06 -5.77
N VAL A 148 12.49 13.37 -6.48
CA VAL A 148 11.51 12.44 -5.93
C VAL A 148 12.18 11.20 -5.35
N TYR A 149 13.41 10.90 -5.76
CA TYR A 149 14.22 9.85 -5.14
C TYR A 149 14.38 10.05 -3.63
N ASP A 150 14.42 11.31 -3.18
CA ASP A 150 14.50 11.68 -1.76
C ASP A 150 13.26 11.22 -0.96
N LEU A 151 12.13 10.92 -1.62
CA LEU A 151 10.90 10.45 -0.97
C LEU A 151 10.87 8.93 -0.69
N ARG A 152 11.81 8.15 -1.21
CA ARG A 152 11.87 6.69 -0.95
C ARG A 152 12.17 6.38 0.51
N VAL A 153 13.04 7.16 1.15
CA VAL A 153 13.35 7.00 2.57
C VAL A 153 12.16 7.39 3.46
N PRO A 154 11.48 8.53 3.24
CA PRO A 154 10.21 8.85 3.89
C PRO A 154 9.15 7.77 3.72
N LEU A 155 9.01 7.18 2.53
CA LEU A 155 8.07 6.07 2.29
C LEU A 155 8.38 4.89 3.20
N PHE A 156 9.60 4.37 3.12
CA PHE A 156 10.04 3.23 3.93
C PHE A 156 9.90 3.48 5.45
N HIS A 157 10.31 4.65 5.93
CA HIS A 157 10.19 4.96 7.35
C HIS A 157 8.74 5.24 7.79
N THR A 158 7.87 5.70 6.89
CA THR A 158 6.43 5.81 7.17
C THR A 158 5.83 4.42 7.36
N GLU A 159 6.16 3.45 6.50
CA GLU A 159 5.75 2.04 6.68
C GLU A 159 6.26 1.46 8.01
N ALA A 160 7.52 1.72 8.34
CA ALA A 160 8.10 1.29 9.62
C ALA A 160 7.37 1.91 10.83
N LEU A 161 7.01 3.20 10.76
CA LEU A 161 6.24 3.87 11.82
C LEU A 161 4.85 3.29 11.99
N MET A 162 4.17 2.93 10.90
CA MET A 162 2.81 2.38 10.93
C MET A 162 2.70 1.10 11.76
N LYS A 163 3.79 0.33 11.91
CA LYS A 163 3.86 -0.86 12.77
C LYS A 163 3.73 -0.54 14.27
N TRP A 164 3.95 0.71 14.65
CA TRP A 164 3.89 1.21 16.04
C TRP A 164 2.71 2.16 16.28
N GLU A 165 1.88 2.38 15.27
CA GLU A 165 0.66 3.18 15.38
C GLU A 165 -0.53 2.31 15.86
N PRO A 166 -1.52 2.89 16.56
CA PRO A 166 -1.60 4.30 16.96
C PRO A 166 -0.77 4.61 18.21
N THR A 167 -0.08 5.74 18.22
CA THR A 167 0.55 6.30 19.43
C THR A 167 -0.42 7.19 20.24
N VAL A 168 -0.02 7.62 21.44
CA VAL A 168 -0.84 8.55 22.25
C VAL A 168 -1.05 9.88 21.51
N ALA A 169 -0.01 10.45 20.89
CA ALA A 169 -0.14 11.66 20.08
C ALA A 169 -1.09 11.48 18.88
N THR A 170 -1.08 10.30 18.25
CA THR A 170 -2.02 9.90 17.18
C THR A 170 -3.46 9.91 17.66
N LEU A 171 -3.73 9.36 18.85
CA LEU A 171 -5.07 9.29 19.41
C LEU A 171 -5.60 10.63 19.91
N GLU A 172 -4.72 11.55 20.30
CA GLU A 172 -5.09 12.84 20.91
C GLU A 172 -5.29 13.96 19.88
N PHE A 173 -4.38 14.10 18.91
CA PHE A 173 -4.41 15.27 18.01
C PHE A 173 -3.78 15.10 16.62
N LEU A 174 -2.93 14.09 16.38
CA LEU A 174 -2.36 13.88 15.04
C LEU A 174 -3.36 13.18 14.12
N GLY A 175 -4.31 12.43 14.67
CA GLY A 175 -5.14 11.49 13.90
C GLY A 175 -4.29 10.40 13.23
N PRO A 176 -4.87 9.55 12.37
CA PRO A 176 -4.15 8.53 11.60
C PRO A 176 -3.27 9.13 10.46
N TYR A 177 -2.42 10.09 10.80
CA TYR A 177 -1.60 10.86 9.86
C TYR A 177 -0.63 10.00 9.06
N THR A 178 -0.15 8.87 9.59
CA THR A 178 0.77 7.97 8.88
C THR A 178 0.13 7.37 7.64
N ILE A 179 -1.17 7.05 7.68
CA ILE A 179 -1.94 6.57 6.52
C ILE A 179 -2.07 7.69 5.49
N TYR A 180 -2.39 8.91 5.93
CA TYR A 180 -2.47 10.05 5.04
C TYR A 180 -1.11 10.38 4.39
N ASN A 181 -0.03 10.38 5.17
CA ASN A 181 1.33 10.58 4.68
C ASN A 181 1.75 9.48 3.70
N LEU A 182 1.41 8.22 3.97
CA LEU A 182 1.64 7.12 3.03
C LEU A 182 0.95 7.40 1.69
N ASN A 183 -0.34 7.72 1.71
CA ASN A 183 -1.09 8.04 0.49
C ASN A 183 -0.49 9.26 -0.23
N TRP A 184 -0.10 10.31 0.50
CA TRP A 184 0.54 11.50 -0.06
C TRP A 184 1.86 11.15 -0.76
N LEU A 185 2.69 10.32 -0.14
CA LEU A 185 3.97 9.87 -0.71
C LEU A 185 3.73 9.05 -1.98
N ILE A 186 2.80 8.09 -1.96
CA ILE A 186 2.42 7.28 -3.13
C ILE A 186 1.96 8.19 -4.27
N ARG A 187 1.08 9.16 -4.01
CA ARG A 187 0.63 10.13 -5.03
C ARG A 187 1.79 10.93 -5.60
N LYS A 188 2.72 11.42 -4.77
CA LYS A 188 3.87 12.20 -5.23
C LYS A 188 4.86 11.39 -6.05
N LEU A 189 5.09 10.13 -5.69
CA LEU A 189 5.89 9.20 -6.49
C LEU A 189 5.21 8.91 -7.84
N ASN A 190 3.89 8.68 -7.82
CA ASN A 190 3.09 8.44 -9.03
C ASN A 190 3.06 9.66 -9.98
N GLU A 191 2.91 10.87 -9.46
CA GLU A 191 2.92 12.13 -10.24
C GLU A 191 4.18 12.26 -11.09
N MET A 192 5.28 11.67 -10.64
CA MET A 192 6.61 11.78 -11.22
C MET A 192 7.03 10.49 -11.93
N GLU A 193 6.11 9.54 -12.08
CA GLU A 193 6.31 8.23 -12.73
C GLU A 193 7.49 7.43 -12.13
N GLU A 194 7.76 7.61 -10.82
CA GLU A 194 8.80 6.87 -10.10
C GLU A 194 8.32 5.47 -9.71
N GLU A 195 9.15 4.46 -9.97
CA GLU A 195 8.85 3.08 -9.56
C GLU A 195 9.23 2.86 -8.09
N PHE A 196 8.30 2.26 -7.34
CA PHE A 196 8.48 1.87 -5.94
C PHE A 196 7.64 0.63 -5.64
N SER A 197 7.86 0.04 -4.48
CA SER A 197 7.06 -1.08 -3.96
C SER A 197 6.86 -0.88 -2.47
N LEU A 198 5.76 -1.40 -1.96
CA LEU A 198 5.41 -1.35 -0.54
C LEU A 198 5.60 -2.74 0.09
N GLU A 199 5.64 -2.78 1.41
CA GLU A 199 5.63 -4.04 2.16
C GLU A 199 4.25 -4.74 2.05
N ASP A 200 4.24 -6.08 2.13
CA ASP A 200 3.03 -6.89 2.03
C ASP A 200 1.96 -6.49 3.06
N GLU A 201 2.37 -6.13 4.29
CA GLU A 201 1.47 -5.63 5.32
C GLU A 201 0.85 -4.27 4.95
N THR A 202 1.62 -3.38 4.33
CA THR A 202 1.15 -2.07 3.86
C THR A 202 0.15 -2.25 2.72
N ILE A 203 0.43 -3.15 1.78
CA ILE A 203 -0.48 -3.48 0.67
C ILE A 203 -1.79 -4.03 1.22
N SER A 204 -1.71 -4.96 2.17
CA SER A 204 -2.87 -5.55 2.84
C SER A 204 -3.73 -4.50 3.54
N LEU A 205 -3.10 -3.51 4.19
CA LEU A 205 -3.80 -2.37 4.79
C LEU A 205 -4.51 -1.51 3.74
N LEU A 206 -3.85 -1.17 2.63
CA LEU A 206 -4.46 -0.38 1.55
C LEU A 206 -5.68 -1.09 0.95
N ILE A 207 -5.57 -2.40 0.70
CA ILE A 207 -6.70 -3.23 0.23
C ILE A 207 -7.85 -3.19 1.24
N LYS A 208 -7.56 -3.39 2.53
CA LYS A 208 -8.57 -3.36 3.59
C LYS A 208 -9.32 -2.03 3.61
N ARG A 209 -8.60 -0.90 3.61
CA ARG A 209 -9.21 0.44 3.62
C ARG A 209 -10.05 0.71 2.38
N ARG A 210 -9.57 0.26 1.22
CA ARG A 210 -10.33 0.33 -0.03
C ARG A 210 -11.63 -0.46 0.09
N ASN A 211 -11.60 -1.68 0.63
CA ASN A 211 -12.80 -2.51 0.77
C ASN A 211 -13.80 -1.91 1.77
N GLU A 212 -13.32 -1.41 2.93
CA GLU A 212 -14.16 -0.68 3.89
C GLU A 212 -14.85 0.52 3.23
N TYR A 213 -14.13 1.30 2.42
CA TYR A 213 -14.73 2.40 1.66
C TYR A 213 -15.79 1.92 0.66
N TRP A 214 -15.54 0.81 -0.05
CA TRP A 214 -16.50 0.24 -1.00
C TRP A 214 -17.79 -0.20 -0.30
N GLU A 215 -17.68 -0.87 0.84
CA GLU A 215 -18.80 -1.30 1.66
C GLU A 215 -19.60 -0.11 2.21
N GLU A 216 -18.91 0.87 2.81
CA GLU A 216 -19.53 2.08 3.37
C GLU A 216 -20.31 2.89 2.32
N ASN A 217 -19.84 2.91 1.07
CA ASN A 217 -20.45 3.67 -0.02
C ASN A 217 -21.34 2.81 -0.93
N SER A 218 -21.59 1.53 -0.57
CA SER A 218 -22.42 0.60 -1.36
C SER A 218 -22.02 0.53 -2.84
N LEU A 219 -20.71 0.56 -3.10
CA LEU A 219 -20.16 0.51 -4.45
C LEU A 219 -20.26 -0.92 -5.03
N PRO A 220 -20.32 -1.07 -6.37
CA PRO A 220 -20.33 -2.38 -7.02
C PRO A 220 -19.15 -3.24 -6.59
N ILE A 221 -19.40 -4.54 -6.44
CA ILE A 221 -18.35 -5.53 -6.16
C ILE A 221 -17.30 -5.48 -7.27
N ASP A 222 -16.04 -5.45 -6.85
CA ASP A 222 -14.90 -5.46 -7.75
C ASP A 222 -14.28 -6.85 -7.74
N GLU A 223 -14.49 -7.59 -8.83
CA GLU A 223 -14.05 -8.98 -8.98
C GLU A 223 -12.53 -9.12 -8.86
N ASP A 224 -11.75 -8.07 -9.17
CA ASP A 224 -10.29 -8.10 -9.06
C ASP A 224 -9.85 -8.26 -7.60
N PHE A 225 -10.65 -7.78 -6.65
CA PHE A 225 -10.38 -7.87 -5.20
C PHE A 225 -10.99 -9.12 -4.55
N GLU A 226 -12.00 -9.76 -5.18
CA GLU A 226 -12.53 -11.05 -4.70
C GLU A 226 -11.49 -12.17 -4.77
N LEU A 227 -10.54 -12.09 -5.71
CA LEU A 227 -9.47 -13.07 -5.86
C LEU A 227 -8.55 -13.14 -4.63
N PHE A 228 -8.50 -12.10 -3.81
CA PHE A 228 -7.59 -12.01 -2.65
C PHE A 228 -8.29 -12.23 -1.29
N ALA A 229 -9.63 -12.36 -1.28
CA ALA A 229 -10.46 -12.63 -0.10
C ALA A 229 -10.37 -14.08 0.41
#